data_AF-A0A6I1ZS79-F1
#
_entry.id   AF-A0A6I1ZS79-F1
#
_cell.length_a   1.000
_cell.length_b   1.000
_cell.length_c   1.000
_cell.angle_alpha   90.00
_cell.angle_beta   90.00
_cell.angle_gamma   90.00
#
_symmetry.space_group_name_H-M   'P 1'
#
loop_
_entity.id
_entity.type
_entity.pdbx_description
1 polymer ?
#
loop_
_entity_poly.entity_id
_entity_poly.type
_entity_poly.pdbx_seq_one_letter_code
_entity_poly.pdbx_strand_id
1 'polypeptide(L)'
;MKAKRLPERAMTELVEKGKLKRADILVTRSKGSLLGWLIRFGTKSYWNHAAMVYVIRNPELGYDSTFIIESGGAGIDIHNIGHYFGHPKKYDVGIKRLEKEWFHNDREDGGLRFRRRVRGFALEEIDDKYNHRLIVGIARKILRQVILAAIFPWLRRKETSQRRARMPGIARRLNVNAYICSGFVQWAYYRGVGKVQEETGDTDDQKRQEVIFNPEIGQDDSEEVLLSTSPADLANSDKLTWKYIVKNGVVWEISRQEDVDSVLKQD
;
A
#
# COMPACT_ATOMS: atom_id res chain seq x y z
N MET A 1 -17.86 8.35 13.67
CA MET A 1 -18.60 9.12 12.65
C MET A 1 -19.04 8.14 11.57
N LYS A 2 -20.29 8.21 11.09
CA LYS A 2 -20.76 7.34 9.99
C LYS A 2 -20.13 7.79 8.66
N ALA A 3 -19.99 6.87 7.70
CA ALA A 3 -19.54 7.20 6.34
C ALA A 3 -20.32 8.41 5.78
N LYS A 4 -19.60 9.44 5.32
CA LYS A 4 -20.20 10.64 4.73
C LYS A 4 -19.91 10.67 3.24
N ARG A 5 -20.95 10.57 2.42
CA ARG A 5 -20.84 10.78 0.97
C ARG A 5 -20.49 12.25 0.69
N LEU A 6 -19.49 12.47 -0.14
CA LEU A 6 -19.13 13.80 -0.61
C LEU A 6 -19.84 14.11 -1.95
N PRO A 7 -20.18 15.38 -2.21
CA PRO A 7 -21.07 15.75 -3.30
C PRO A 7 -20.40 15.69 -4.68
N GLU A 8 -19.10 15.96 -4.78
CA GLU A 8 -18.39 16.05 -6.05
C GLU A 8 -17.56 14.80 -6.37
N ARG A 9 -16.94 14.81 -7.54
CA ARG A 9 -16.07 13.72 -8.03
C ARG A 9 -14.75 13.69 -7.27
N ALA A 10 -14.08 12.54 -7.32
CA ALA A 10 -12.81 12.30 -6.63
C ALA A 10 -11.69 13.31 -6.96
N MET A 11 -11.54 13.72 -8.22
CA MET A 11 -10.53 14.73 -8.58
C MET A 11 -10.80 16.06 -7.87
N THR A 12 -12.03 16.55 -7.89
CA THR A 12 -12.39 17.81 -7.25
C THR A 12 -12.30 17.71 -5.73
N GLU A 13 -12.93 16.70 -5.12
CA GLU A 13 -12.96 16.55 -3.66
C GLU A 13 -11.59 16.29 -3.05
N LEU A 14 -10.77 15.44 -3.68
CA LEU A 14 -9.54 14.94 -3.05
C LEU A 14 -8.30 15.71 -3.51
N VAL A 15 -8.25 16.12 -4.79
CA VAL A 15 -7.08 16.78 -5.37
C VAL A 15 -7.23 18.29 -5.35
N GLU A 16 -8.29 18.84 -5.94
CA GLU A 16 -8.44 20.30 -6.08
C GLU A 16 -8.68 20.98 -4.73
N LYS A 17 -9.51 20.38 -3.86
CA LYS A 17 -9.74 20.85 -2.48
C LYS A 17 -8.61 20.46 -1.50
N GLY A 18 -7.52 19.86 -1.97
CA GLY A 18 -6.32 19.61 -1.16
C GLY A 18 -6.51 18.65 0.03
N LYS A 19 -7.40 17.66 -0.08
CA LYS A 19 -7.66 16.71 1.03
C LYS A 19 -6.61 15.60 1.15
N LEU A 20 -5.90 15.32 0.06
CA LEU A 20 -4.77 14.39 0.05
C LEU A 20 -3.53 15.02 0.67
N LYS A 21 -2.73 14.20 1.35
CA LYS A 21 -1.41 14.57 1.88
C LYS A 21 -0.33 13.70 1.26
N ARG A 22 0.90 14.23 1.25
CA ARG A 22 2.09 13.45 0.86
C ARG A 22 2.18 12.20 1.74
N ALA A 23 2.65 11.11 1.17
CA ALA A 23 2.72 9.79 1.79
C ALA A 23 1.36 9.15 2.11
N ASP A 24 0.21 9.74 1.76
CA ASP A 24 -1.05 8.99 1.84
C ASP A 24 -0.94 7.68 1.07
N ILE A 25 -1.42 6.60 1.68
CA ILE A 25 -1.37 5.25 1.11
C ILE A 25 -2.69 5.01 0.39
N LEU A 26 -2.59 4.68 -0.89
CA LEU A 26 -3.71 4.19 -1.68
C LEU A 26 -3.67 2.67 -1.65
N VAL A 27 -4.78 2.05 -1.25
CA VAL A 27 -5.05 0.64 -1.54
C VAL A 27 -6.11 0.59 -2.62
N THR A 28 -5.90 -0.22 -3.65
CA THR A 28 -6.77 -0.20 -4.83
C THR A 28 -7.28 -1.59 -5.17
N ARG A 29 -8.46 -1.61 -5.80
CA ARG A 29 -9.03 -2.81 -6.42
C ARG A 29 -9.10 -2.58 -7.92
N SER A 30 -8.28 -3.32 -8.66
CA SER A 30 -8.41 -3.44 -10.12
C SER A 30 -9.54 -4.42 -10.48
N LYS A 31 -10.63 -3.91 -11.06
CA LYS A 31 -11.80 -4.66 -11.54
C LYS A 31 -11.47 -5.32 -12.89
N GLY A 32 -11.89 -6.58 -13.08
CA GLY A 32 -11.62 -7.33 -14.31
C GLY A 32 -10.18 -7.84 -14.51
N SER A 33 -9.26 -7.57 -13.57
CA SER A 33 -7.89 -8.10 -13.63
C SER A 33 -7.81 -9.52 -13.04
N LEU A 34 -7.33 -10.49 -13.83
CA LEU A 34 -7.11 -11.88 -13.39
C LEU A 34 -6.04 -11.97 -12.29
N LEU A 35 -4.90 -11.30 -12.48
CA LEU A 35 -3.86 -11.21 -11.45
C LEU A 35 -4.42 -10.54 -10.19
N GLY A 36 -5.17 -9.46 -10.37
CA GLY A 36 -5.85 -8.78 -9.29
C GLY A 36 -6.86 -9.69 -8.56
N TRP A 37 -7.51 -10.63 -9.24
CA TRP A 37 -8.38 -11.62 -8.63
C TRP A 37 -7.60 -12.66 -7.81
N LEU A 38 -6.49 -13.17 -8.35
CA LEU A 38 -5.62 -14.12 -7.65
C LEU A 38 -5.06 -13.53 -6.36
N ILE A 39 -4.63 -12.27 -6.39
CA ILE A 39 -4.13 -11.55 -5.21
C ILE A 39 -5.21 -11.48 -4.13
N ARG A 40 -6.42 -11.01 -4.46
CA ARG A 40 -7.54 -10.94 -3.50
C ARG A 40 -7.90 -12.30 -2.92
N PHE A 41 -7.87 -13.34 -3.75
CA PHE A 41 -8.13 -14.70 -3.29
C PHE A 41 -7.06 -15.19 -2.32
N GLY A 42 -5.78 -14.95 -2.62
CA GLY A 42 -4.65 -15.33 -1.76
C GLY A 42 -4.60 -14.58 -0.44
N THR A 43 -4.89 -13.27 -0.45
CA THR A 43 -4.88 -12.43 0.76
C THR A 43 -6.20 -12.41 1.53
N LYS A 44 -7.26 -12.97 0.95
CA LYS A 44 -8.64 -12.84 1.46
C LYS A 44 -9.05 -11.38 1.68
N SER A 45 -8.60 -10.48 0.82
CA SER A 45 -8.85 -9.03 0.92
C SER A 45 -9.56 -8.48 -0.31
N TYR A 46 -10.28 -7.37 -0.13
CA TYR A 46 -10.88 -6.62 -1.23
C TYR A 46 -9.82 -5.94 -2.11
N TRP A 47 -8.69 -5.59 -1.52
CA TRP A 47 -7.63 -4.79 -2.13
C TRP A 47 -6.58 -5.70 -2.76
N ASN A 48 -6.05 -5.29 -3.91
CA ASN A 48 -5.06 -6.08 -4.64
C ASN A 48 -3.83 -5.32 -5.12
N HIS A 49 -3.80 -4.03 -4.86
CA HIS A 49 -2.67 -3.20 -5.24
C HIS A 49 -2.54 -2.04 -4.27
N ALA A 50 -1.36 -1.44 -4.20
CA ALA A 50 -1.08 -0.31 -3.35
C ALA A 50 -0.18 0.71 -4.05
N ALA A 51 -0.35 1.96 -3.71
CA ALA A 51 0.45 3.08 -4.18
C ALA A 51 0.59 4.10 -3.05
N MET A 52 1.47 5.08 -3.23
CA MET A 52 1.67 6.16 -2.28
C MET A 52 1.59 7.51 -2.98
N VAL A 53 0.97 8.50 -2.33
CA VAL A 53 0.96 9.88 -2.82
C VAL A 53 2.36 10.47 -2.76
N TYR A 54 2.91 10.76 -3.93
CA TYR A 54 4.27 11.23 -4.13
C TYR A 54 4.32 12.76 -4.12
N VAL A 55 3.58 13.41 -5.02
CA VAL A 55 3.50 14.88 -5.13
C VAL A 55 2.04 15.29 -5.02
N ILE A 56 1.78 16.32 -4.23
CA ILE A 56 0.46 16.96 -4.12
C ILE A 56 0.45 18.17 -5.05
N ARG A 57 -0.68 18.37 -5.74
CA ARG A 57 -0.96 19.56 -6.53
C ARG A 57 -0.63 20.82 -5.72
N ASN A 58 0.25 21.66 -6.27
CA ASN A 58 0.59 22.96 -5.75
C ASN A 58 0.87 23.90 -6.93
N PRO A 59 -0.15 24.65 -7.39
CA PRO A 59 -0.03 25.53 -8.55
C PRO A 59 1.00 26.65 -8.36
N GLU A 60 1.21 27.11 -7.12
CA GLU A 60 2.20 28.16 -6.81
C GLU A 60 3.64 27.69 -7.07
N LEU A 61 3.88 26.39 -6.97
CA LEU A 61 5.17 25.75 -7.28
C LEU A 61 5.19 25.11 -8.69
N GLY A 62 4.17 25.36 -9.51
CA GLY A 62 4.05 24.82 -10.88
C GLY A 62 3.61 23.35 -10.97
N TYR A 63 3.10 22.76 -9.88
CA TYR A 63 2.57 21.39 -9.88
C TYR A 63 1.06 21.39 -10.05
N ASP A 64 0.56 21.27 -11.27
CA ASP A 64 -0.88 21.28 -11.54
C ASP A 64 -1.60 19.96 -11.23
N SER A 65 -0.84 18.91 -10.90
CA SER A 65 -1.36 17.56 -10.69
C SER A 65 -0.82 16.91 -9.43
N THR A 66 -1.61 16.00 -8.87
CA THR A 66 -1.17 15.07 -7.83
C THR A 66 -0.64 13.80 -8.50
N PHE A 67 0.54 13.38 -8.10
CA PHE A 67 1.19 12.17 -8.59
C PHE A 67 1.31 11.14 -7.47
N ILE A 68 1.21 9.89 -7.86
CA ILE A 68 1.43 8.73 -7.03
C ILE A 68 2.63 7.97 -7.55
N ILE A 69 3.28 7.22 -6.66
CA ILE A 69 4.35 6.29 -6.97
C ILE A 69 3.91 4.89 -6.60
N GLU A 70 4.18 3.94 -7.48
CA GLU A 70 3.82 2.54 -7.29
C GLU A 70 4.81 1.62 -7.98
N SER A 71 4.93 0.38 -7.50
CA SER A 71 5.65 -0.65 -8.24
C SER A 71 4.65 -1.56 -8.95
N GLY A 72 4.81 -1.74 -10.26
CA GLY A 72 4.08 -2.70 -11.08
C GLY A 72 4.97 -3.86 -11.53
N GLY A 73 4.42 -4.73 -12.38
CA GLY A 73 5.17 -5.83 -12.98
C GLY A 73 6.31 -5.40 -13.92
N ALA A 74 6.37 -4.12 -14.28
CA ALA A 74 7.38 -3.54 -15.16
C ALA A 74 8.47 -2.74 -14.42
N GLY A 75 8.32 -2.47 -13.13
CA GLY A 75 9.22 -1.59 -12.38
C GLY A 75 8.47 -0.65 -11.44
N ILE A 76 9.15 0.41 -11.00
CA ILE A 76 8.58 1.48 -10.19
C ILE A 76 8.25 2.63 -11.12
N ASP A 77 7.01 3.11 -11.06
CA ASP A 77 6.46 4.11 -11.96
C ASP A 77 5.80 5.25 -11.18
N ILE A 78 5.82 6.45 -11.77
CA ILE A 78 5.10 7.62 -11.28
C ILE A 78 3.94 7.90 -12.22
N HIS A 79 2.73 7.97 -11.67
CA HIS A 79 1.51 8.21 -12.44
C HIS A 79 0.74 9.40 -11.89
N ASN A 80 -0.01 10.07 -12.76
CA ASN A 80 -1.02 11.02 -12.33
C ASN A 80 -2.13 10.26 -11.59
N ILE A 81 -2.55 10.75 -10.42
CA ILE A 81 -3.61 10.10 -9.63
C ILE A 81 -4.96 10.02 -10.38
N GLY A 82 -5.15 10.88 -11.39
CA GLY A 82 -6.26 10.84 -12.32
C GLY A 82 -6.38 9.50 -13.07
N HIS A 83 -5.30 8.72 -13.19
CA HIS A 83 -5.35 7.35 -13.70
C HIS A 83 -6.36 6.50 -12.91
N TYR A 84 -6.37 6.62 -11.58
CA TYR A 84 -7.27 5.88 -10.71
C TYR A 84 -8.65 6.54 -10.60
N PHE A 85 -8.68 7.85 -10.34
CA PHE A 85 -9.93 8.57 -10.11
C PHE A 85 -10.77 8.81 -11.37
N GLY A 86 -10.13 8.86 -12.55
CA GLY A 86 -10.80 9.04 -13.84
C GLY A 86 -11.47 7.77 -14.37
N HIS A 87 -11.18 6.59 -13.81
CA HIS A 87 -11.66 5.30 -14.31
C HIS A 87 -12.42 4.47 -13.26
N PRO A 88 -13.55 4.96 -12.73
CA PRO A 88 -14.28 4.33 -11.61
C PRO A 88 -14.83 2.93 -11.92
N LYS A 89 -15.02 2.60 -13.21
CA LYS A 89 -15.41 1.24 -13.64
C LYS A 89 -14.24 0.26 -13.61
N LYS A 90 -13.00 0.75 -13.60
CA LYS A 90 -11.77 -0.07 -13.53
C LYS A 90 -11.22 -0.15 -12.12
N TYR A 91 -11.35 0.91 -11.33
CA TYR A 91 -10.73 0.99 -10.00
C TYR A 91 -11.72 1.40 -8.92
N ASP A 92 -11.57 0.78 -7.76
CA ASP A 92 -11.94 1.39 -6.49
C ASP A 92 -10.65 1.73 -5.74
N VAL A 93 -10.69 2.80 -4.94
CA VAL A 93 -9.53 3.30 -4.20
C VAL A 93 -9.94 3.53 -2.76
N GLY A 94 -9.14 3.02 -1.82
CA GLY A 94 -9.18 3.40 -0.43
C GLY A 94 -7.94 4.20 -0.06
N ILE A 95 -8.10 5.22 0.76
CA ILE A 95 -7.01 6.09 1.21
C ILE A 95 -6.83 5.92 2.70
N LYS A 96 -5.62 5.54 3.09
CA LYS A 96 -5.17 5.42 4.47
C LYS A 96 -4.02 6.38 4.76
N ARG A 97 -3.92 6.82 6.01
CA ARG A 97 -2.93 7.80 6.46
C ARG A 97 -2.34 7.40 7.82
N LEU A 98 -1.04 7.63 7.97
CA LEU A 98 -0.38 7.58 9.27
C LEU A 98 -0.65 8.91 10.02
N GLU A 99 -1.36 8.82 11.13
CA GLU A 99 -1.83 9.99 11.92
C GLU A 99 -1.01 10.21 13.19
N LYS A 100 0.19 9.60 13.29
CA LYS A 100 1.09 9.85 14.42
C LYS A 100 1.51 11.31 14.43
N GLU A 101 1.45 11.97 15.58
CA GLU A 101 1.76 13.41 15.73
C GLU A 101 3.11 13.80 15.14
N TRP A 102 4.14 12.97 15.37
CA TRP A 102 5.50 13.17 14.85
C TRP A 102 5.59 13.05 13.32
N PHE A 103 4.63 12.39 12.68
CA PHE A 103 4.57 12.20 11.23
C PHE A 103 3.56 13.11 10.53
N HIS A 104 2.44 13.45 11.18
CA HIS A 104 1.31 14.14 10.56
C HIS A 104 1.43 15.67 10.58
N ASN A 105 2.16 16.26 11.52
CA ASN A 105 2.27 17.71 11.58
C ASN A 105 2.91 18.29 10.29
N ASP A 106 2.47 19.48 9.87
CA ASP A 106 2.91 20.14 8.63
C ASP A 106 4.14 21.05 8.86
N ARG A 107 4.82 20.93 10.00
CA ARG A 107 6.02 21.69 10.31
C ARG A 107 7.24 21.08 9.63
N GLU A 108 8.13 21.93 9.13
CA GLU A 108 9.38 21.55 8.45
C GLU A 108 10.34 20.79 9.38
N ASP A 109 10.39 21.16 10.65
CA ASP A 109 11.17 20.52 11.71
C ASP A 109 10.50 19.26 12.27
N GLY A 110 9.33 18.89 11.76
CA GLY A 110 8.53 17.75 12.24
C GLY A 110 8.11 16.79 11.12
N GLY A 111 6.80 16.53 11.04
CA GLY A 111 6.22 15.49 10.20
C GLY A 111 6.45 15.69 8.71
N LEU A 112 6.59 16.94 8.25
CA LEU A 112 6.86 17.22 6.84
C LEU A 112 8.22 16.67 6.40
N ARG A 113 9.24 16.69 7.27
CA ARG A 113 10.56 16.10 7.01
C ARG A 113 10.46 14.59 6.79
N PHE A 114 9.73 13.90 7.67
CA PHE A 114 9.50 12.46 7.54
C PHE A 114 8.79 12.12 6.24
N ARG A 115 7.67 12.79 5.92
CA ARG A 115 6.94 12.56 4.66
C ARG A 115 7.79 12.82 3.42
N ARG A 116 8.60 13.89 3.42
CA ARG A 116 9.53 14.19 2.32
C ARG A 116 10.59 13.11 2.16
N ARG A 117 11.09 12.55 3.27
CA ARG A 117 12.10 11.51 3.22
C ARG A 117 11.54 10.16 2.78
N VAL A 118 10.37 9.76 3.28
CA VAL A 118 9.62 8.59 2.79
C VAL A 118 9.41 8.67 1.27
N ARG A 119 8.99 9.86 0.79
CA ARG A 119 8.90 10.14 -0.64
C ARG A 119 10.26 10.09 -1.36
N GLY A 120 11.30 10.65 -0.75
CA GLY A 120 12.65 10.71 -1.31
C GLY A 120 13.23 9.32 -1.59
N PHE A 121 13.12 8.40 -0.64
CA PHE A 121 13.52 7.00 -0.87
C PHE A 121 12.74 6.35 -1.99
N ALA A 122 11.43 6.58 -2.04
CA ALA A 122 10.62 6.04 -3.12
C ALA A 122 11.13 6.48 -4.52
N LEU A 123 11.68 7.70 -4.64
CA LEU A 123 12.32 8.19 -5.86
C LEU A 123 13.73 7.61 -6.07
N GLU A 124 14.55 7.53 -5.03
CA GLU A 124 15.90 6.95 -5.12
C GLU A 124 15.84 5.51 -5.64
N GLU A 125 14.81 4.74 -5.27
CA GLU A 125 14.56 3.38 -5.80
C GLU A 125 14.18 3.34 -7.30
N ILE A 126 13.75 4.47 -7.89
CA ILE A 126 13.55 4.62 -9.35
C ILE A 126 14.89 4.87 -10.05
N ASP A 127 15.72 5.74 -9.47
CA ASP A 127 16.98 6.22 -10.08
C ASP A 127 18.14 5.23 -9.90
N ASP A 128 18.25 4.63 -8.71
CA ASP A 128 19.10 3.48 -8.53
C ASP A 128 18.48 2.36 -9.35
N LYS A 129 19.30 1.74 -10.21
CA LYS A 129 18.95 0.51 -10.92
C LYS A 129 18.84 -0.63 -9.91
N TYR A 130 17.96 -0.50 -8.93
CA TYR A 130 17.73 -1.47 -7.87
C TYR A 130 17.53 -2.78 -8.55
N ASN A 131 18.52 -3.67 -8.38
CA ASN A 131 18.86 -4.73 -9.32
C ASN A 131 17.59 -5.26 -9.98
N HIS A 132 17.17 -4.67 -11.12
CA HIS A 132 15.81 -4.90 -11.60
C HIS A 132 15.63 -6.38 -11.93
N ARG A 133 16.76 -7.06 -12.17
CA ARG A 133 16.91 -8.52 -12.29
C ARG A 133 16.60 -9.28 -10.99
N LEU A 134 16.93 -8.74 -9.82
CA LEU A 134 16.52 -9.25 -8.51
C LEU A 134 15.01 -9.08 -8.33
N ILE A 135 14.45 -7.87 -8.47
CA ILE A 135 13.00 -7.63 -8.35
C ILE A 135 12.21 -8.47 -9.38
N VAL A 136 12.57 -8.42 -10.66
CA VAL A 136 11.93 -9.21 -11.74
C VAL A 136 12.16 -10.72 -11.57
N GLY A 137 13.32 -11.12 -11.04
CA GLY A 137 13.68 -12.51 -10.81
C GLY A 137 12.91 -13.15 -9.65
N ILE A 138 12.67 -12.39 -8.58
CA ILE A 138 11.80 -12.81 -7.48
C ILE A 138 10.33 -12.76 -7.95
N ALA A 139 9.95 -11.79 -8.79
CA ALA A 139 8.59 -11.65 -9.34
C ALA A 139 8.14 -12.82 -10.22
N ARG A 140 8.99 -13.23 -11.16
CA ARG A 140 8.71 -14.36 -12.05
C ARG A 140 8.60 -15.70 -11.33
N LYS A 141 9.42 -15.95 -10.30
CA LYS A 141 9.42 -17.23 -9.57
C LYS A 141 8.16 -17.40 -8.73
N ILE A 142 7.64 -16.31 -8.15
CA ILE A 142 6.50 -16.35 -7.23
C ILE A 142 5.16 -16.29 -7.96
N LEU A 143 5.04 -15.51 -9.05
CA LEU A 143 3.85 -15.53 -9.90
C LEU A 143 3.54 -16.95 -10.39
N ARG A 144 4.58 -17.68 -10.81
CA ARG A 144 4.47 -19.09 -11.21
C ARG A 144 3.94 -19.99 -10.08
N GLN A 145 4.30 -19.71 -8.83
CA GLN A 145 3.92 -20.50 -7.67
C GLN A 145 2.50 -20.21 -7.17
N VAL A 146 2.04 -18.95 -7.19
CA VAL A 146 0.65 -18.57 -6.88
C VAL A 146 -0.31 -19.17 -7.92
N ILE A 147 0.06 -19.12 -9.20
CA ILE A 147 -0.69 -19.77 -10.29
C ILE A 147 -0.79 -21.28 -10.03
N LEU A 148 0.29 -21.94 -9.65
CA LEU A 148 0.28 -23.37 -9.34
C LEU A 148 -0.58 -23.69 -8.10
N ALA A 149 -0.50 -22.91 -7.03
CA ALA A 149 -1.29 -23.11 -5.82
C ALA A 149 -2.81 -22.89 -6.04
N ALA A 150 -3.18 -21.98 -6.94
CA ALA A 150 -4.58 -21.73 -7.31
C ALA A 150 -5.15 -22.77 -8.29
N ILE A 151 -4.31 -23.37 -9.15
CA ILE A 151 -4.73 -24.36 -10.16
C ILE A 151 -4.71 -25.80 -9.63
N PHE A 152 -3.92 -26.10 -8.57
CA PHE A 152 -3.83 -27.44 -7.98
C PHE A 152 -4.59 -27.68 -6.64
N PRO A 153 -5.89 -27.37 -6.51
CA PRO A 153 -6.70 -27.93 -5.41
C PRO A 153 -6.87 -29.47 -5.50
N TRP A 154 -6.68 -30.07 -6.69
CA TRP A 154 -7.04 -31.46 -6.97
C TRP A 154 -6.09 -32.52 -6.39
N LEU A 155 -4.89 -32.14 -5.92
CA LEU A 155 -3.98 -33.06 -5.21
C LEU A 155 -4.24 -33.14 -3.69
N ARG A 156 -5.12 -32.30 -3.12
CA ARG A 156 -5.52 -32.38 -1.71
C ARG A 156 -6.77 -33.27 -1.57
N ARG A 157 -6.61 -34.59 -1.76
CA ARG A 157 -7.62 -35.56 -1.37
C ARG A 157 -7.05 -36.56 -0.36
N LYS A 158 -7.70 -36.60 0.81
CA LYS A 158 -7.54 -37.46 2.00
C LYS A 158 -6.27 -37.26 2.83
N GLU A 159 -6.43 -36.68 4.03
CA GLU A 159 -6.60 -37.47 5.25
C GLU A 159 -7.06 -36.61 6.43
N THR A 160 -8.07 -37.11 7.12
CA THR A 160 -8.54 -36.72 8.45
C THR A 160 -7.51 -37.14 9.51
N SER A 161 -6.94 -36.19 10.25
CA SER A 161 -6.65 -36.38 11.68
C SER A 161 -6.11 -35.08 12.29
N GLN A 162 -6.49 -34.85 13.54
CA GLN A 162 -6.02 -33.77 14.39
C GLN A 162 -4.49 -33.82 14.55
N ARG A 163 -3.80 -32.77 14.12
CA ARG A 163 -2.56 -32.28 14.72
C ARG A 163 -2.30 -30.88 14.18
N ARG A 164 -1.99 -29.92 15.07
CA ARG A 164 -1.42 -28.61 14.73
C ARG A 164 -0.08 -28.85 14.01
N ALA A 165 -0.14 -29.07 12.70
CA ALA A 165 1.04 -29.23 11.87
C ALA A 165 1.62 -27.84 11.61
N ARG A 166 2.80 -27.58 12.18
CA ARG A 166 3.69 -26.49 11.78
C ARG A 166 3.79 -26.49 10.26
N MET A 167 3.40 -25.39 9.62
CA MET A 167 3.49 -25.26 8.17
C MET A 167 4.98 -25.30 7.73
N PRO A 168 5.32 -26.01 6.62
CA PRO A 168 6.69 -26.09 6.15
C PRO A 168 7.17 -24.73 5.61
N GLY A 169 8.45 -24.39 5.84
CA GLY A 169 9.05 -23.10 5.48
C GLY A 169 9.00 -22.72 3.99
N ILE A 170 8.64 -23.65 3.11
CA ILE A 170 8.44 -23.42 1.68
C ILE A 170 7.15 -22.61 1.43
N ALA A 171 6.10 -22.79 2.25
CA ALA A 171 4.88 -22.00 2.16
C ALA A 171 5.10 -20.52 2.54
N ARG A 172 6.09 -20.25 3.38
CA ARG A 172 6.51 -18.89 3.78
C ARG A 172 7.15 -18.12 2.62
N ARG A 173 7.80 -18.82 1.67
CA ARG A 173 8.46 -18.24 0.48
C ARG A 173 7.52 -18.00 -0.71
N LEU A 174 6.29 -18.51 -0.66
CA LEU A 174 5.26 -18.31 -1.71
C LEU A 174 4.64 -16.89 -1.68
N ASN A 175 5.01 -16.04 -0.71
CA ASN A 175 4.29 -14.81 -0.34
C ASN A 175 4.94 -13.50 -0.84
N VAL A 176 6.14 -13.53 -1.41
CA VAL A 176 7.01 -12.34 -1.43
C VAL A 176 6.85 -11.43 -2.67
N ASN A 177 6.18 -11.83 -3.76
CA ASN A 177 6.08 -10.99 -4.99
C ASN A 177 4.68 -10.87 -5.61
N ALA A 178 3.63 -11.36 -4.95
CA ALA A 178 2.28 -10.93 -5.30
C ALA A 178 2.01 -9.47 -4.83
N TYR A 179 2.92 -8.90 -4.03
CA TYR A 179 2.70 -7.71 -3.22
C TYR A 179 3.79 -6.66 -3.33
N ILE A 180 4.57 -6.68 -4.43
CA ILE A 180 5.72 -5.78 -4.63
C ILE A 180 5.30 -4.31 -4.40
N CYS A 181 4.09 -3.95 -4.83
CA CYS A 181 3.52 -2.61 -4.67
C CYS A 181 3.35 -2.17 -3.21
N SER A 182 2.76 -3.00 -2.37
CA SER A 182 2.56 -2.72 -0.95
C SER A 182 3.84 -2.91 -0.13
N GLY A 183 4.69 -3.87 -0.52
CA GLY A 183 6.04 -4.06 0.02
C GLY A 183 6.91 -2.83 -0.21
N PHE A 184 6.87 -2.26 -1.41
CA PHE A 184 7.56 -1.02 -1.73
C PHE A 184 7.09 0.15 -0.86
N VAL A 185 5.77 0.31 -0.67
CA VAL A 185 5.22 1.34 0.22
C VAL A 185 5.72 1.12 1.67
N GLN A 186 5.65 -0.11 2.17
CA GLN A 186 6.18 -0.48 3.49
C GLN A 186 7.67 -0.12 3.63
N TRP A 187 8.47 -0.47 2.62
CA TRP A 187 9.91 -0.24 2.59
C TRP A 187 10.24 1.25 2.60
N ALA A 188 9.59 2.05 1.75
CA ALA A 188 9.77 3.49 1.69
C ALA A 188 9.49 4.17 3.04
N TYR A 189 8.43 3.72 3.74
CA TYR A 189 8.10 4.20 5.07
C TYR A 189 9.19 3.86 6.10
N TYR A 190 9.61 2.59 6.17
CA TYR A 190 10.61 2.12 7.12
C TYR A 190 11.97 2.83 6.91
N ARG A 191 12.46 2.88 5.67
CA ARG A 191 13.72 3.54 5.31
C ARG A 191 13.66 5.05 5.50
N GLY A 192 12.54 5.65 5.10
CA GLY A 192 12.34 7.08 5.20
C GLY A 192 12.40 7.59 6.63
N VAL A 193 11.69 6.92 7.53
CA VAL A 193 11.73 7.22 8.96
C VAL A 193 13.12 6.98 9.53
N GLY A 194 13.72 5.84 9.20
CA GLY A 194 15.01 5.48 9.71
C GLY A 194 16.13 6.46 9.36
N LYS A 195 16.11 6.98 8.14
CA LYS A 195 17.10 7.97 7.70
C LYS A 195 16.96 9.31 8.40
N VAL A 196 15.72 9.75 8.65
CA VAL A 196 15.52 10.98 9.43
C VAL A 196 16.10 10.82 10.82
N GLN A 197 15.84 9.68 11.46
CA GLN A 197 16.39 9.37 12.79
C GLN A 197 17.91 9.37 12.83
N GLU A 198 18.55 8.73 11.85
CA GLU A 198 20.02 8.72 11.71
C GLU A 198 20.58 10.15 11.56
N GLU A 199 19.92 11.00 10.78
CA GLU A 199 20.36 12.38 10.55
C GLU A 199 20.10 13.32 11.73
N THR A 200 19.09 13.04 12.55
CA THR A 200 18.75 13.86 13.73
C THR A 200 19.37 13.34 15.01
N GLY A 201 19.97 12.14 15.00
CA GLY A 201 20.35 11.44 16.22
C GLY A 201 19.14 11.07 17.08
N ASP A 202 17.96 10.90 16.48
CA ASP A 202 16.74 10.53 17.19
C ASP A 202 16.72 9.02 17.43
N THR A 203 16.84 8.61 18.69
CA THR A 203 16.94 7.21 19.11
C THR A 203 15.59 6.58 19.45
N ASP A 204 14.47 7.24 19.13
CA ASP A 204 13.12 6.71 19.41
C ASP A 204 12.74 5.60 18.42
N ASP A 205 13.20 4.38 18.69
CA ASP A 205 12.90 3.20 17.86
C ASP A 205 11.40 2.92 17.67
N GLN A 206 10.53 3.46 18.54
CA GLN A 206 9.09 3.31 18.38
C GLN A 206 8.61 3.88 17.04
N LYS A 207 9.23 4.96 16.53
CA LYS A 207 8.84 5.55 15.24
C LYS A 207 9.01 4.58 14.07
N ARG A 208 10.09 3.77 14.06
CA ARG A 208 10.27 2.72 13.04
C ARG A 208 9.23 1.62 13.21
N GLN A 209 8.97 1.19 14.43
CA GLN A 209 7.96 0.18 14.71
C GLN A 209 6.55 0.63 14.30
N GLU A 210 6.22 1.90 14.52
CA GLU A 210 4.93 2.50 14.16
C GLU A 210 4.70 2.62 12.64
N VAL A 211 5.75 2.45 11.83
CA VAL A 211 5.63 2.42 10.36
C VAL A 211 5.79 1.04 9.76
N ILE A 212 5.93 0.00 10.56
CA ILE A 212 5.81 -1.41 10.13
C ILE A 212 4.33 -1.78 10.16
N PHE A 213 3.67 -1.77 9.01
CA PHE A 213 2.23 -1.93 8.90
C PHE A 213 1.78 -3.39 8.90
N ASN A 214 2.65 -4.32 8.48
CA ASN A 214 2.40 -5.75 8.59
C ASN A 214 2.63 -6.23 10.04
N PRO A 215 1.60 -6.75 10.73
CA PRO A 215 1.71 -7.17 12.12
C PRO A 215 2.57 -8.43 12.31
N GLU A 216 2.85 -9.19 11.24
CA GLU A 216 3.71 -10.37 11.29
C GLU A 216 5.20 -10.04 11.17
N ILE A 217 5.55 -8.76 10.96
CA ILE A 217 6.90 -8.28 10.72
C ILE A 217 7.39 -7.45 11.92
N GLY A 218 8.61 -7.70 12.35
CA GLY A 218 9.33 -6.98 13.40
C GLY A 218 10.36 -5.99 12.85
N GLN A 219 10.95 -5.20 13.74
CA GLN A 219 11.95 -4.18 13.40
C GLN A 219 13.26 -4.77 12.83
N ASP A 220 13.62 -5.97 13.25
CA ASP A 220 14.87 -6.67 12.91
C ASP A 220 14.72 -7.60 11.70
N ASP A 221 13.53 -7.66 11.10
CA ASP A 221 13.30 -8.49 9.93
C ASP A 221 14.04 -7.94 8.71
N SER A 222 14.39 -8.85 7.79
CA SER A 222 15.10 -8.49 6.59
C SER A 222 14.25 -7.65 5.63
N GLU A 223 14.92 -6.93 4.74
CA GLU A 223 14.25 -6.19 3.66
C GLU A 223 13.31 -7.08 2.84
N GLU A 224 13.72 -8.31 2.50
CA GLU A 224 12.88 -9.27 1.76
C GLU A 224 11.56 -9.54 2.50
N VAL A 225 11.60 -9.57 3.84
CA VAL A 225 10.40 -9.76 4.66
C VAL A 225 9.53 -8.50 4.64
N LEU A 226 10.10 -7.30 4.79
CA LEU A 226 9.35 -6.02 4.65
C LEU A 226 8.65 -5.91 3.29
N LEU A 227 9.34 -6.30 2.22
CA LEU A 227 8.81 -6.32 0.84
C LEU A 227 7.70 -7.36 0.62
N SER A 228 7.49 -8.30 1.56
CA SER A 228 6.39 -9.26 1.51
C SER A 228 5.05 -8.70 1.99
N THR A 229 5.03 -7.46 2.50
CA THR A 229 3.81 -6.77 2.95
C THR A 229 2.77 -6.70 1.84
N SER A 230 1.57 -7.20 2.11
CA SER A 230 0.46 -7.25 1.17
C SER A 230 -0.43 -6.00 1.19
N PRO A 231 -1.25 -5.78 0.15
CA PRO A 231 -2.26 -4.72 0.18
C PRO A 231 -3.28 -4.93 1.31
N ALA A 232 -3.49 -6.18 1.73
CA ALA A 232 -4.35 -6.51 2.86
C ALA A 232 -3.74 -6.04 4.18
N ASP A 233 -2.42 -6.20 4.35
CA ASP A 233 -1.71 -5.74 5.55
C ASP A 233 -1.81 -4.23 5.69
N LEU A 234 -1.58 -3.48 4.61
CA LEU A 234 -1.78 -2.03 4.61
C LEU A 234 -3.23 -1.64 4.91
N ALA A 235 -4.21 -2.33 4.30
CA ALA A 235 -5.62 -2.06 4.51
C ALA A 235 -6.08 -2.36 5.94
N ASN A 236 -5.58 -3.43 6.55
CA ASN A 236 -5.98 -3.90 7.87
C ASN A 236 -5.12 -3.34 9.01
N SER A 237 -4.00 -2.66 8.70
CA SER A 237 -3.13 -2.06 9.71
C SER A 237 -3.89 -1.04 10.56
N ASP A 238 -3.78 -1.21 11.87
CA ASP A 238 -4.31 -0.33 12.92
C ASP A 238 -3.47 0.95 13.12
N LYS A 239 -2.21 0.91 12.69
CA LYS A 239 -1.28 2.06 12.63
C LYS A 239 -1.72 3.09 11.59
N LEU A 240 -2.59 2.69 10.65
CA LEU A 240 -3.07 3.52 9.55
C LEU A 240 -4.57 3.77 9.68
N THR A 241 -4.96 5.05 9.66
CA THR A 241 -6.36 5.45 9.73
C THR A 241 -6.95 5.60 8.34
N TRP A 242 -8.17 5.08 8.15
CA TRP A 242 -8.95 5.34 6.93
C TRP A 242 -9.33 6.81 6.84
N LYS A 243 -9.27 7.39 5.64
CA LYS A 243 -9.69 8.77 5.38
C LYS A 243 -10.80 8.82 4.34
N TYR A 244 -10.63 8.10 3.23
CA TYR A 244 -11.57 8.15 2.11
C TYR A 244 -11.71 6.79 1.41
N ILE A 245 -12.89 6.53 0.85
CA ILE A 245 -13.12 5.49 -0.17
C ILE A 245 -13.68 6.17 -1.42
N VAL A 246 -13.08 5.87 -2.56
CA VAL A 246 -13.63 6.17 -3.89
C VAL A 246 -14.12 4.87 -4.49
N LYS A 247 -15.43 4.73 -4.61
CA LYS A 247 -16.06 3.53 -5.18
C LYS A 247 -17.09 3.94 -6.22
N ASN A 248 -16.98 3.36 -7.41
CA ASN A 248 -17.83 3.70 -8.56
C ASN A 248 -17.91 5.22 -8.83
N GLY A 249 -16.82 5.94 -8.55
CA GLY A 249 -16.70 7.40 -8.77
C GLY A 249 -17.31 8.26 -7.66
N VAL A 250 -17.92 7.64 -6.66
CA VAL A 250 -18.45 8.32 -5.47
C VAL A 250 -17.38 8.34 -4.38
N VAL A 251 -17.17 9.49 -3.76
CA VAL A 251 -16.23 9.66 -2.66
C VAL A 251 -16.97 9.60 -1.33
N TRP A 252 -16.42 8.84 -0.40
CA TRP A 252 -16.89 8.69 0.96
C TRP A 252 -15.78 9.08 1.91
N GLU A 253 -16.05 10.02 2.81
CA GLU A 253 -15.21 10.28 3.97
C GLU A 253 -15.56 9.28 5.07
N ILE A 254 -14.53 8.60 5.58
CA ILE A 254 -14.67 7.48 6.51
C ILE A 254 -13.53 7.50 7.54
N SER A 255 -13.78 6.92 8.71
CA SER A 255 -12.75 6.79 9.75
C SER A 255 -12.72 5.43 10.46
N ARG A 256 -13.71 4.56 10.20
CA ARG A 256 -13.83 3.25 10.85
C ARG A 256 -13.94 2.12 9.83
N GLN A 257 -13.46 0.94 10.19
CA GLN A 257 -13.51 -0.24 9.32
C GLN A 257 -14.94 -0.66 8.95
N GLU A 258 -15.89 -0.58 9.88
CA GLU A 258 -17.31 -0.90 9.61
C GLU A 258 -17.90 -0.07 8.47
N ASP A 259 -17.51 1.21 8.40
CA ASP A 259 -17.96 2.15 7.37
C ASP A 259 -17.33 1.81 6.01
N VAL A 260 -16.07 1.33 6.00
CA VAL A 260 -15.43 0.77 4.79
C VAL A 260 -16.25 -0.40 4.27
N ASP A 261 -16.51 -1.39 5.12
CA ASP A 261 -17.19 -2.63 4.72
C ASP A 261 -18.61 -2.35 4.21
N SER A 262 -19.31 -1.39 4.82
CA SER A 262 -20.62 -0.93 4.36
C SER A 262 -20.56 -0.32 2.96
N VAL A 263 -19.57 0.55 2.69
CA VAL A 263 -19.38 1.15 1.36
C VAL A 263 -18.98 0.09 0.33
N LEU A 264 -18.06 -0.82 0.67
CA LEU A 264 -17.56 -1.82 -0.26
C LEU A 264 -18.60 -2.87 -0.66
N LYS A 265 -19.63 -3.10 0.17
CA LYS A 265 -20.77 -4.00 -0.13
C LYS A 265 -21.84 -3.38 -1.03
N GLN A 266 -21.84 -2.07 -1.24
CA GLN A 266 -22.76 -1.43 -2.19
C GLN A 266 -22.34 -1.79 -3.62
N ASP A 267 -23.28 -2.02 -4.53
CA ASP A 267 -22.98 -2.34 -5.94
C ASP A 267 -22.80 -1.10 -6.81
#